data_AF-A0A8S8XE59-F1
#
_entry.id   AF-A0A8S8XE59-F1
#
_cell.length_a   1.000
_cell.length_b   1.000
_cell.length_c   1.000
_cell.angle_alpha   90.00
_cell.angle_beta   90.00
_cell.angle_gamma   90.00
#
_symmetry.space_group_name_H-M   'P 1'
#
loop_
_entity.id
_entity.type
_entity.pdbx_description
1 polymer ?
#
loop_
_entity_poly.entity_id
_entity_poly.type
_entity_poly.pdbx_seq_one_letter_code
_entity_poly.pdbx_strand_id
1 'polypeptide(L)'
;MTICQLGITVYDRLEISNEEAFNLYNQGKLDEWDWLKMDLGMIKSAFPGITDKKMRELCEGTPLMAGINECLQWIIDEGHEIAIISGGMHEEAAHCMHVPRE
;
A
#
# COMPACT_ATOMS: atom_id res chain seq x y z
N MET A 1 -0.64 12.11 5.98
CA MET A 1 -1.18 11.49 4.75
C MET A 1 -0.35 10.26 4.50
N THR A 2 -0.86 9.09 4.93
CA THR A 2 -0.12 7.83 4.93
C THR A 2 -1.03 6.75 4.35
N ILE A 3 -1.28 6.83 3.04
CA ILE A 3 -2.13 5.88 2.30
C ILE A 3 -1.29 4.98 1.35
N CYS A 4 0.05 5.10 1.37
CA CYS A 4 0.93 4.40 0.43
C CYS A 4 1.94 3.44 1.11
N GLN A 5 1.59 2.79 2.21
CA GLN A 5 2.52 1.93 2.96
C GLN A 5 2.91 0.63 2.23
N LEU A 6 2.04 0.12 1.34
CA LEU A 6 2.34 -1.08 0.55
C LEU A 6 3.39 -0.81 -0.53
N GLY A 7 3.30 0.33 -1.23
CA GLY A 7 4.30 0.73 -2.23
C GLY A 7 5.68 0.90 -1.59
N ILE A 8 5.74 1.65 -0.47
CA ILE A 8 6.99 1.89 0.27
C ILE A 8 7.68 0.58 0.66
N THR A 9 6.93 -0.39 1.18
CA THR A 9 7.51 -1.68 1.59
C THR A 9 8.07 -2.47 0.41
N VAL A 10 7.38 -2.45 -0.73
CA VAL A 10 7.87 -3.12 -1.96
C VAL A 10 9.16 -2.46 -2.46
N TYR A 11 9.24 -1.11 -2.47
CA TYR A 11 10.46 -0.42 -2.91
C TYR A 11 11.63 -0.68 -1.98
N ASP A 12 11.41 -0.61 -0.66
CA ASP A 12 12.45 -0.86 0.35
C ASP A 12 13.02 -2.28 0.19
N ARG A 13 12.16 -3.27 -0.01
CA ARG A 13 12.56 -4.68 -0.19
C ARG A 13 13.26 -4.95 -1.52
N LEU A 14 12.99 -4.12 -2.53
CA LEU A 14 13.65 -4.17 -3.85
C LEU A 14 14.83 -3.20 -3.94
N GLU A 15 15.14 -2.48 -2.87
CA GLU A 15 16.21 -1.46 -2.80
C GLU A 15 16.11 -0.39 -3.90
N ILE A 16 14.88 0.00 -4.24
CA ILE A 16 14.58 1.08 -5.20
C ILE A 16 13.91 2.26 -4.51
N SER A 17 13.86 3.41 -5.18
CA SER A 17 13.17 4.60 -4.69
C SER A 17 12.32 5.19 -5.80
N ASN A 18 11.06 5.50 -5.48
CA ASN A 18 10.15 6.22 -6.37
C ASN A 18 10.05 7.72 -6.04
N GLU A 19 10.99 8.26 -5.25
CA GLU A 19 10.94 9.62 -4.71
C GLU A 19 10.79 10.70 -5.80
N GLU A 20 11.48 10.56 -6.93
CA GLU A 20 11.37 11.50 -8.05
C GLU A 20 9.95 11.51 -8.66
N ALA A 21 9.40 10.33 -8.93
CA ALA A 21 8.05 10.18 -9.48
C ALA A 21 6.99 10.69 -8.49
N PHE A 22 7.15 10.38 -7.20
CA PHE A 22 6.28 10.87 -6.12
C PHE A 22 6.31 12.39 -6.00
N ASN A 23 7.50 13.00 -6.10
CA ASN A 23 7.66 14.45 -6.05
C ASN A 23 6.99 15.14 -7.25
N LEU A 24 7.07 14.56 -8.45
CA LEU A 24 6.39 15.08 -9.64
C LEU A 24 4.86 14.98 -9.53
N TYR A 25 4.36 13.86 -9.00
CA TYR A 25 2.93 13.67 -8.73
C TYR A 25 2.40 14.69 -7.73
N ASN A 26 3.08 14.90 -6.60
CA ASN A 26 2.69 15.90 -5.59
C ASN A 26 2.71 17.35 -6.08
N GLN A 27 3.48 17.64 -7.14
CA GLN A 27 3.51 18.95 -7.79
C GLN A 27 2.41 19.11 -8.86
N GLY A 28 1.60 18.08 -9.10
CA GLY A 28 0.60 18.05 -10.18
C GLY A 28 1.23 17.99 -11.59
N LYS A 29 2.52 17.65 -11.68
CA LYS A 29 3.26 17.53 -12.96
C LYS A 29 3.15 16.15 -13.59
N LEU A 30 2.64 15.19 -12.83
CA LEU A 30 2.40 13.82 -13.25
C LEU A 30 0.97 13.48 -12.85
N ASP A 31 0.18 12.96 -13.78
CA ASP A 31 -1.13 12.43 -13.46
C ASP A 31 -1.04 11.05 -12.80
N GLU A 32 -2.14 10.63 -12.18
CA GLU A 32 -2.21 9.37 -11.44
C GLU A 32 -1.90 8.15 -12.32
N TRP A 33 -2.39 8.14 -13.56
CA TRP A 33 -2.22 6.99 -14.46
C TRP A 33 -0.78 6.85 -14.93
N ASP A 34 -0.13 7.97 -15.26
CA ASP A 34 1.26 7.97 -15.68
C ASP A 34 2.20 7.67 -14.51
N TRP A 35 1.87 8.16 -13.31
CA TRP A 35 2.58 7.79 -12.10
C TRP A 35 2.53 6.27 -11.83
N LEU A 36 1.34 5.66 -11.88
CA LEU A 36 1.17 4.22 -11.68
C LEU A 36 1.95 3.38 -12.71
N LYS A 37 1.99 3.80 -13.98
CA LYS A 37 2.77 3.11 -15.02
C LYS A 37 4.26 3.19 -14.74
N MET A 38 4.76 4.35 -14.35
CA MET A 38 6.17 4.55 -13.99
C MET A 38 6.54 3.66 -12.81
N ASP A 39 5.66 3.58 -11.81
CA ASP A 39 5.86 2.80 -10.61
C ASP A 39 5.96 1.29 -10.89
N LEU A 40 5.00 0.75 -11.67
CA LEU A 40 5.06 -0.64 -12.14
C LEU A 40 6.27 -0.91 -13.05
N GLY A 41 6.68 0.08 -13.84
CA GLY A 41 7.88 0.01 -14.68
C GLY A 41 9.16 -0.14 -13.86
N MET A 42 9.30 0.62 -12.78
CA MET A 42 10.43 0.51 -11.84
C MET A 42 10.48 -0.86 -11.18
N ILE A 43 9.36 -1.33 -10.65
CA ILE A 43 9.26 -2.66 -10.02
C ILE A 43 9.67 -3.77 -11.01
N LYS A 44 9.15 -3.74 -12.24
CA LYS A 44 9.48 -4.73 -13.28
C LYS A 44 10.95 -4.66 -13.72
N SER A 45 11.55 -3.48 -13.70
CA SER A 45 12.96 -3.29 -14.06
C SER A 45 13.89 -3.81 -12.97
N ALA A 46 13.52 -3.57 -11.70
CA ALA A 46 14.27 -4.06 -10.54
C ALA A 46 14.16 -5.58 -10.36
N PHE A 47 12.97 -6.15 -10.63
CA PHE A 47 12.73 -7.58 -10.55
C PHE A 47 12.07 -8.09 -11.85
N PRO A 48 12.87 -8.46 -12.87
CA PRO A 48 12.36 -9.04 -14.10
C PRO A 48 11.59 -10.34 -13.83
N GLY A 49 10.38 -10.47 -14.38
CA GLY A 49 9.54 -11.66 -14.18
C GLY A 49 8.85 -11.71 -12.81
N ILE A 50 8.66 -10.57 -12.15
CA ILE A 50 7.89 -10.48 -10.91
C ILE A 50 6.50 -11.11 -11.07
N THR A 51 6.10 -11.88 -10.07
CA THR A 51 4.81 -12.58 -10.03
C THR A 51 3.94 -11.99 -8.93
N ASP A 52 2.63 -12.21 -9.02
CA ASP A 52 1.68 -11.84 -7.97
C ASP A 52 2.06 -12.42 -6.59
N LYS A 53 2.45 -13.71 -6.56
CA LYS A 53 2.98 -14.34 -5.35
C LYS A 53 4.19 -13.60 -4.79
N LYS A 54 5.13 -13.20 -5.65
CA LYS A 54 6.31 -12.47 -5.20
C LYS A 54 5.96 -11.08 -4.65
N MET A 55 5.01 -10.38 -5.28
CA MET A 55 4.52 -9.10 -4.76
C MET A 55 3.95 -9.24 -3.35
N ARG A 56 3.16 -10.29 -3.09
CA ARG A 56 2.65 -10.60 -1.74
C ARG A 56 3.75 -10.83 -0.72
N GLU A 57 4.73 -11.66 -1.07
CA GLU A 57 5.89 -11.93 -0.21
C GLU A 57 6.64 -10.63 0.14
N LEU A 58 6.72 -9.66 -0.78
CA LEU A 58 7.36 -8.37 -0.52
C LEU A 58 6.55 -7.50 0.44
N CYS A 59 5.22 -7.66 0.46
CA CYS A 59 4.32 -6.96 1.38
C CYS A 59 4.24 -7.62 2.77
N GLU A 60 4.79 -8.82 2.97
CA GLU A 60 4.77 -9.49 4.28
C GLU A 60 5.51 -8.69 5.35
N GLY A 61 4.85 -8.53 6.51
CA GLY A 61 5.37 -7.75 7.63
C GLY A 61 5.28 -6.23 7.43
N THR A 62 4.54 -5.75 6.42
CA THR A 62 4.24 -4.32 6.29
C THR A 62 3.62 -3.80 7.59
N PRO A 63 4.24 -2.82 8.28
CA PRO A 63 3.75 -2.35 9.55
C PRO A 63 2.41 -1.63 9.36
N LEU A 64 1.47 -1.95 10.23
CA LEU A 64 0.24 -1.18 10.35
C LEU A 64 0.54 0.22 10.90
N MET A 65 -0.34 1.18 10.60
CA MET A 65 -0.26 2.51 11.18
C MET A 65 -0.39 2.42 12.71
N ALA A 66 0.48 3.12 13.44
CA ALA A 66 0.42 3.15 14.90
C ALA A 66 -0.96 3.65 15.37
N GLY A 67 -1.57 2.95 16.32
CA GLY A 67 -2.89 3.28 16.86
C GLY A 67 -4.07 2.82 15.99
N ILE A 68 -3.84 2.12 14.87
CA ILE A 68 -4.94 1.73 13.98
C ILE A 68 -5.92 0.78 14.66
N ASN A 69 -5.44 -0.17 15.47
CA ASN A 69 -6.31 -1.15 16.11
C ASN A 69 -7.23 -0.48 17.13
N GLU A 70 -6.68 0.43 17.94
CA GLU A 70 -7.41 1.21 18.93
C GLU A 70 -8.45 2.13 18.25
N CYS A 71 -8.08 2.75 17.13
CA CYS A 71 -8.98 3.57 16.33
C CYS A 71 -10.14 2.75 15.75
N LEU A 72 -9.84 1.61 15.12
CA LEU A 72 -10.84 0.73 14.53
C LEU A 72 -11.80 0.18 15.60
N GLN A 73 -11.28 -0.22 16.76
CA GLN A 73 -12.10 -0.70 17.87
C GLN A 73 -13.04 0.39 18.38
N TRP A 74 -12.53 1.61 18.60
CA TRP A 74 -13.37 2.73 19.03
C TRP A 74 -14.50 3.04 18.05
N ILE A 75 -14.22 3.03 16.74
CA ILE A 75 -15.24 3.25 15.70
C ILE A 75 -16.32 2.16 15.74
N ILE A 76 -15.94 0.90 15.94
CA ILE A 76 -16.87 -0.23 16.07
C ILE A 76 -17.74 -0.08 17.33
N ASP A 77 -17.14 0.29 18.47
CA ASP A 77 -17.83 0.45 19.75
C ASP A 77 -18.91 1.55 19.69
N GLU A 78 -18.69 2.60 18.89
CA GLU A 78 -19.67 3.66 18.61
C GLU A 78 -20.78 3.23 17.63
N GLY A 79 -20.77 1.97 17.16
CA GLY A 79 -21.80 1.40 16.29
C GLY A 79 -21.65 1.75 14.80
N HIS A 80 -20.44 2.09 14.36
CA HIS A 80 -20.17 2.41 12.96
C HIS A 80 -19.64 1.21 12.16
N GLU A 81 -19.90 1.22 10.85
CA GLU A 81 -19.30 0.28 9.89
C GLU A 81 -18.00 0.85 9.31
N ILE A 82 -17.05 -0.04 9.01
CA ILE A 82 -15.72 0.31 8.50
C ILE A 82 -15.50 -0.34 7.15
N ALA A 83 -14.99 0.43 6.19
CA ALA A 83 -14.57 -0.04 4.88
C ALA A 83 -13.21 0.55 4.51
N ILE A 84 -12.41 -0.23 3.79
CA ILE A 84 -11.21 0.28 3.11
C ILE A 84 -11.57 0.56 1.65
N ILE A 85 -11.28 1.78 1.20
CA ILE A 85 -11.36 2.16 -0.21
C ILE A 85 -9.91 2.37 -0.66
N SER A 86 -9.39 1.47 -1.49
CA SER A 86 -8.01 1.48 -1.95
C SER A 86 -7.93 1.34 -3.46
N GLY A 87 -7.11 2.18 -4.10
CA GLY A 87 -6.66 2.01 -5.48
C GLY A 87 -5.44 1.09 -5.63
N GLY A 88 -4.94 0.55 -4.51
CA GLY A 88 -3.77 -0.32 -4.47
C GLY A 88 -4.10 -1.81 -4.64
N MET A 89 -3.13 -2.68 -4.30
CA MET A 89 -3.30 -4.13 -4.37
C MET A 89 -4.39 -4.61 -3.39
N HIS A 90 -5.41 -5.28 -3.93
CA HIS A 90 -6.70 -5.49 -3.26
C HIS A 90 -6.67 -6.56 -2.16
N GLU A 91 -5.89 -7.63 -2.33
CA GLU A 91 -5.96 -8.79 -1.43
C GLU A 91 -5.17 -8.58 -0.12
N GLU A 92 -4.15 -7.73 -0.15
CA GLU A 92 -3.34 -7.37 1.01
C GLU A 92 -4.15 -6.49 1.98
N ALA A 93 -4.99 -5.59 1.45
CA ALA A 93 -5.89 -4.78 2.25
C ALA A 93 -6.90 -5.64 3.05
N ALA A 94 -7.36 -6.76 2.47
CA ALA A 94 -8.26 -7.68 3.14
C ALA A 94 -7.55 -8.49 4.25
N HIS A 95 -6.29 -8.89 4.04
CA HIS A 95 -5.52 -9.65 5.03
C HIS A 95 -5.24 -8.85 6.32
N CYS A 96 -4.96 -7.54 6.19
CA CYS A 96 -4.70 -6.67 7.33
C CYS A 96 -5.92 -6.40 8.23
N MET A 97 -7.14 -6.69 7.76
CA MET A 97 -8.39 -6.38 8.48
C MET A 97 -9.00 -7.57 9.22
N HIS A 98 -8.26 -8.66 9.45
CA HIS A 98 -8.78 -9.77 10.24
C HIS A 98 -8.86 -9.41 11.73
N VAL A 99 -9.89 -8.65 12.10
CA VAL A 99 -10.29 -8.40 13.48
C VAL A 99 -11.19 -9.57 13.89
N PRO A 100 -10.76 -10.43 14.83
CA PRO A 100 -11.62 -11.52 15.31
C PRO A 100 -12.88 -10.92 15.91
N ARG A 101 -14.04 -11.28 15.35
CA ARG A 101 -15.33 -11.05 15.99
C ARG A 101 -15.59 -12.24 16.91
N GLU A 102 -15.95 -11.95 18.15
CA GLU A 102 -16.41 -12.96 19.13
C GLU A 102 -17.62 -13.76 18.62
#